data_AF-A0A9X1K4F8-F1
#
_entry.id   AF-A0A9X1K4F8-F1
#
_cell.length_a   1.000
_cell.length_b   1.000
_cell.length_c   1.000
_cell.angle_alpha   90.00
_cell.angle_beta   90.00
_cell.angle_gamma   90.00
#
_symmetry.space_group_name_H-M   'P 1'
#
loop_
_entity.id
_entity.type
_entity.pdbx_description
1 polymer ?
#
loop_
_entity_poly.entity_id
_entity_poly.type
_entity_poly.pdbx_seq_one_letter_code
_entity_poly.pdbx_strand_id
1 'polypeptide(L)'
;MNATYNALIALMRSGEIPLESGASVPASSAQFSVRIRPETRVFLDRCAEHLGISRAAMFGMCIDGIVAEARESIADRTSTLYERFCLLLDAHGLNVIEQAQLLASWGIRASVLASQDRTLDLLNKPLLQQLSTWFDVDVNWLLGNSSYPVDMADGQRDWAVQTPSLLCRLQSIQSVGPVELMFFWQQGRKPQSVGLCLRYRPLISGEPIGLLRVYQALDWQDEQVQQAYNQLRRITCITPGGYTKDKVEKYPPIRMRYFTFSARQMQALDNGAVIPAMIFDKSKGEYPGIP
;
A
#
# COMPACT_ATOMS: atom_id res chain seq x y z
N MET A 1 1.81 -6.27 -33.04
CA MET A 1 2.51 -6.12 -31.74
C MET A 1 3.00 -4.68 -31.64
N ASN A 2 2.81 -3.99 -30.50
CA ASN A 2 3.10 -2.56 -30.35
C ASN A 2 4.62 -2.29 -30.25
N ALA A 3 5.18 -1.56 -31.22
CA ALA A 3 6.62 -1.28 -31.29
C ALA A 3 7.17 -0.54 -30.05
N THR A 4 6.36 0.34 -29.44
CA THR A 4 6.74 1.06 -28.21
C THR A 4 6.91 0.12 -27.02
N TYR A 5 6.05 -0.90 -26.95
CA TYR A 5 6.09 -1.90 -25.88
C TYR A 5 7.31 -2.81 -26.01
N ASN A 6 7.66 -3.21 -27.24
CA ASN A 6 8.87 -4.00 -27.50
C ASN A 6 10.16 -3.22 -27.19
N ALA A 7 10.20 -1.93 -27.51
CA ALA A 7 11.35 -1.08 -27.21
C ALA A 7 11.57 -0.93 -25.70
N LEU A 8 10.50 -0.71 -24.93
CA LEU A 8 10.58 -0.65 -23.48
C LEU A 8 11.03 -1.99 -22.89
N ILE A 9 10.47 -3.12 -23.34
CA ILE A 9 10.90 -4.44 -22.89
C ILE A 9 12.37 -4.70 -23.22
N ALA A 10 12.83 -4.31 -24.40
CA ALA A 10 14.24 -4.46 -24.78
C ALA A 10 15.16 -3.62 -23.91
N LEU A 11 14.77 -2.38 -23.58
CA LEU A 11 15.50 -1.50 -22.66
C LEU A 11 15.53 -2.07 -21.23
N MET A 12 14.40 -2.53 -20.72
CA MET A 12 14.30 -3.14 -19.39
C MET A 12 15.07 -4.46 -19.28
N ARG A 13 15.30 -5.14 -20.41
CA ARG A 13 16.07 -6.39 -20.49
C ARG A 13 17.53 -6.18 -20.85
N SER A 14 17.95 -4.96 -21.20
CA SER A 14 19.32 -4.75 -21.67
C SER A 14 20.36 -4.88 -20.55
N GLY A 15 19.94 -4.87 -19.27
CA GLY A 15 20.85 -4.91 -18.12
C GLY A 15 21.83 -3.73 -18.13
N GLU A 16 22.89 -3.82 -17.33
CA GLU A 16 23.97 -2.82 -17.16
C GLU A 16 24.42 -2.23 -18.50
N ILE A 17 23.80 -1.12 -18.93
CA ILE A 17 24.35 -0.27 -19.99
C ILE A 17 25.53 0.44 -19.34
N PRO A 18 26.79 0.11 -19.71
CA PRO A 18 27.95 0.69 -19.07
C PRO A 18 27.96 2.19 -19.37
N LEU A 19 27.87 3.02 -18.33
CA LEU A 19 28.24 4.42 -18.47
C LEU A 19 29.76 4.48 -18.45
N GLU A 20 30.38 4.89 -19.55
CA GLU A 20 31.76 5.36 -19.50
C GLU A 20 31.81 6.59 -18.59
N SER A 21 32.10 6.36 -17.31
CA SER A 21 32.26 7.42 -16.32
C SER A 21 33.57 8.14 -16.62
N GLY A 22 33.48 9.26 -17.35
CA GLY A 22 34.64 10.10 -17.64
C GLY A 22 34.53 11.03 -18.84
N ALA A 23 33.59 10.82 -19.77
CA ALA A 23 33.40 11.75 -20.87
C ALA A 23 32.51 12.93 -20.43
N SER A 24 33.10 14.10 -20.19
CA SER A 24 32.34 15.35 -20.13
C SER A 24 31.68 15.57 -21.49
N VAL A 25 30.40 15.19 -21.62
CA VAL A 25 29.63 15.49 -22.82
C VAL A 25 29.59 17.02 -22.96
N PRO A 26 30.09 17.60 -24.07
CA PRO A 26 30.08 19.05 -24.24
C PRO A 26 28.64 19.55 -24.14
N ALA A 27 28.40 20.53 -23.27
CA ALA A 27 27.05 21.04 -22.96
C ALA A 27 26.25 21.49 -24.20
N SER A 28 26.92 21.79 -25.32
CA SER A 28 26.29 22.19 -26.57
C SER A 28 25.69 21.04 -27.39
N SER A 29 25.98 19.77 -27.10
CA SER A 29 25.40 18.61 -27.81
C SER A 29 24.26 17.91 -27.03
N ALA A 30 23.94 18.39 -25.83
CA ALA A 30 22.99 17.73 -24.93
C ALA A 30 21.51 18.12 -25.12
N GLN A 31 21.23 19.15 -25.92
CA GLN A 31 19.86 19.61 -26.15
C GLN A 31 19.32 19.07 -27.47
N PHE A 32 18.45 18.06 -27.40
CA PHE A 32 17.64 17.61 -28.53
C PHE A 32 16.16 17.80 -28.25
N SER A 33 15.40 18.20 -29.27
CA SER A 33 13.96 18.40 -29.15
C SER A 33 13.22 17.07 -29.34
N VAL A 34 12.53 16.61 -28.29
CA VAL A 34 11.66 15.43 -28.39
C VAL A 34 10.29 15.84 -28.95
N ARG A 35 9.85 15.21 -30.04
CA ARG A 35 8.49 15.36 -30.56
C ARG A 35 7.54 14.44 -29.80
N ILE A 36 6.68 15.03 -28.96
CA ILE A 36 5.64 14.33 -28.20
C ILE A 36 4.33 14.40 -28.98
N ARG A 37 3.60 13.28 -29.09
CA ARG A 37 2.27 13.26 -29.73
C ARG A 37 1.29 14.17 -28.98
N PRO A 38 0.34 14.83 -29.67
CA PRO A 38 -0.60 15.76 -29.03
C PRO A 38 -1.36 15.16 -27.83
N GLU A 39 -1.80 13.91 -27.95
CA GLU A 39 -2.48 13.16 -26.88
C GLU A 39 -1.61 12.95 -25.63
N THR A 40 -0.35 12.53 -25.82
CA THR A 40 0.62 12.36 -24.73
C THR A 40 0.98 13.70 -24.10
N ARG A 41 1.03 14.77 -24.90
CA ARG A 41 1.29 16.13 -24.40
C ARG A 41 0.18 16.61 -23.45
N VAL A 42 -1.09 16.41 -23.82
CA VAL A 42 -2.22 16.77 -22.95
C VAL A 42 -2.19 16.01 -21.63
N PHE A 43 -1.83 14.72 -21.67
CA PHE A 43 -1.65 13.92 -20.46
C PHE A 43 -0.53 14.48 -19.56
N LEU A 44 0.66 14.73 -20.12
CA LEU A 44 1.80 15.27 -19.38
C LEU A 44 1.52 16.66 -18.80
N ASP A 45 0.79 17.51 -19.53
CA ASP A 45 0.37 18.83 -19.05
C ASP A 45 -0.48 18.73 -17.78
N ARG A 46 -1.50 17.86 -17.80
CA ARG A 46 -2.36 17.65 -16.61
C ARG A 46 -1.58 17.11 -15.42
N CYS A 47 -0.62 16.22 -15.65
CA CYS A 47 0.22 15.69 -14.58
C CYS A 47 1.14 16.77 -13.98
N ALA A 48 1.77 17.58 -14.84
CA ALA A 48 2.67 18.65 -14.40
C ALA A 48 1.91 19.74 -13.62
N GLU A 49 0.72 20.14 -14.09
CA GLU A 49 -0.20 21.04 -13.39
C GLU A 49 -0.61 20.49 -12.03
N HIS A 50 -0.97 19.21 -11.95
CA HIS A 50 -1.36 18.56 -10.71
C HIS A 50 -0.22 18.53 -9.67
N LEU A 51 1.01 18.38 -10.14
CA LEU A 51 2.22 18.34 -9.30
C LEU A 51 2.84 19.72 -9.06
N GLY A 52 2.33 20.79 -9.69
CA GLY A 52 2.86 22.15 -9.55
C GLY A 52 4.26 22.34 -10.17
N ILE A 53 4.63 21.55 -11.17
CA ILE A 53 5.95 21.58 -11.82
C ILE A 53 5.84 21.91 -13.31
N SER A 54 6.97 22.25 -13.95
CA SER A 54 7.00 22.45 -15.40
C SER A 54 6.88 21.12 -16.15
N ARG A 55 6.35 21.16 -17.39
CA ARG A 55 6.31 19.98 -18.26
C ARG A 55 7.69 19.37 -18.52
N ALA A 56 8.73 20.21 -18.64
CA ALA A 56 10.09 19.75 -18.83
C ALA A 56 10.62 19.00 -17.59
N ALA A 57 10.31 19.50 -16.39
CA ALA A 57 10.64 18.82 -15.14
C ALA A 57 9.91 17.46 -15.04
N MET A 58 8.62 17.42 -15.38
CA MET A 58 7.86 16.15 -15.44
C MET A 58 8.47 15.15 -16.41
N PHE A 59 8.86 15.61 -17.61
CA PHE A 59 9.51 14.75 -18.60
C PHE A 59 10.87 14.23 -18.13
N GLY A 60 11.69 15.10 -17.52
CA GLY A 60 12.97 14.73 -16.93
C GLY A 60 12.81 13.62 -15.88
N MET A 61 11.91 13.82 -14.91
CA MET A 61 11.62 12.82 -13.88
C MET A 61 11.19 11.47 -14.46
N CYS A 62 10.35 11.46 -15.51
CA CYS A 62 9.94 10.22 -16.17
C CYS A 62 11.12 9.50 -16.84
N ILE A 63 12.00 10.23 -17.54
CA ILE A 63 13.17 9.64 -18.19
C ILE A 63 14.18 9.14 -17.15
N ASP A 64 14.44 9.92 -16.11
CA ASP A 64 15.34 9.54 -15.01
C ASP A 64 14.83 8.25 -14.34
N GLY A 65 13.52 8.14 -14.10
CA GLY A 65 12.91 6.92 -13.56
C GLY A 65 13.05 5.71 -14.48
N ILE A 66 12.85 5.87 -15.81
CA ILE A 66 13.06 4.78 -16.78
C ILE A 66 14.53 4.34 -16.81
N VAL A 67 15.46 5.29 -16.77
CA VAL A 67 16.90 5.03 -16.79
C VAL A 67 17.34 4.33 -15.50
N ALA A 68 16.90 4.78 -14.33
CA ALA A 68 17.19 4.15 -13.05
C ALA A 68 16.71 2.69 -13.03
N GLU A 69 15.47 2.46 -13.46
CA GLU A 69 14.89 1.12 -13.55
C GLU A 69 15.65 0.21 -14.53
N ALA A 70 16.08 0.72 -15.69
CA ALA A 70 16.85 -0.06 -16.66
C ALA A 70 18.29 -0.35 -16.23
N ARG A 71 18.89 0.51 -15.39
CA ARG A 71 20.28 0.36 -14.92
C ARG A 71 20.42 -0.62 -13.76
N GLU A 72 19.34 -0.86 -13.02
CA GLU A 72 19.31 -1.77 -11.88
C GLU A 72 20.45 -1.50 -10.86
N SER A 73 20.86 -0.23 -10.70
CA SER A 73 22.06 0.11 -9.94
C SER A 73 21.82 0.01 -8.43
N ILE A 74 22.90 -0.20 -7.66
CA ILE A 74 22.83 -0.25 -6.19
C ILE A 74 22.29 1.07 -5.62
N ALA A 75 22.63 2.21 -6.24
CA ALA A 75 22.12 3.52 -5.82
C ALA A 75 20.60 3.63 -6.01
N ASP A 76 20.07 3.14 -7.14
CA ASP A 76 18.63 3.18 -7.44
C ASP A 76 17.83 2.26 -6.51
N ARG A 77 18.37 1.07 -6.19
CA ARG A 77 17.78 0.16 -5.20
C ARG A 77 17.77 0.76 -3.79
N THR A 78 18.83 1.49 -3.44
CA THR A 78 18.96 2.17 -2.14
C THR A 78 17.97 3.33 -2.02
N SER A 79 17.79 4.12 -3.09
CA SER A 79 16.74 5.16 -3.14
C SER A 79 15.35 4.56 -3.02
N THR A 80 15.08 3.47 -3.77
CA THR A 80 13.79 2.77 -3.75
C THR A 80 13.42 2.29 -2.34
N LEU A 81 14.38 1.70 -1.61
CA LEU A 81 14.17 1.28 -0.22
C LEU A 81 13.76 2.45 0.67
N TYR A 82 14.49 3.58 0.59
CA TYR A 82 14.20 4.77 1.37
C TYR A 82 12.83 5.37 1.02
N GLU A 83 12.51 5.50 -0.27
CA GLU A 83 11.23 6.03 -0.75
C GLU A 83 10.05 5.16 -0.30
N ARG A 84 10.17 3.83 -0.38
CA ARG A 84 9.10 2.91 0.07
C ARG A 84 8.95 2.91 1.57
N PHE A 85 10.04 3.05 2.33
CA PHE A 85 9.99 3.28 3.77
C PHE A 85 9.21 4.57 4.11
N CYS A 86 9.54 5.70 3.48
CA CYS A 86 8.82 6.96 3.69
C CYS A 86 7.34 6.84 3.31
N LEU A 87 7.07 6.30 2.11
CA LEU A 87 5.70 6.09 1.62
C LEU A 87 4.87 5.22 2.57
N LEU A 88 5.47 4.19 3.19
CA LEU A 88 4.78 3.35 4.15
C LEU A 88 4.32 4.15 5.36
N LEU A 89 5.20 4.94 5.97
CA LEU A 89 4.87 5.73 7.15
C LEU A 89 3.84 6.83 6.82
N ASP A 90 4.01 7.49 5.68
CA ASP A 90 3.09 8.52 5.20
C ASP A 90 1.70 7.96 4.86
N ALA A 91 1.65 6.77 4.26
CA ALA A 91 0.39 6.10 3.92
C ALA A 91 -0.46 5.79 5.17
N HIS A 92 0.21 5.50 6.29
CA HIS A 92 -0.42 5.29 7.60
C HIS A 92 -0.61 6.59 8.40
N GLY A 93 -0.30 7.75 7.81
CA GLY A 93 -0.56 9.07 8.39
C GLY A 93 0.33 9.40 9.59
N LEU A 94 1.47 8.74 9.74
CA LEU A 94 2.37 8.95 10.88
C LEU A 94 3.18 10.23 10.70
N ASN A 95 3.08 11.14 11.67
CA ASN A 95 3.91 12.33 11.70
C ASN A 95 5.34 12.00 12.19
N VAL A 96 6.29 12.92 12.01
CA VAL A 96 7.71 12.70 12.32
C VAL A 96 7.96 12.28 13.79
N ILE A 97 7.15 12.77 14.74
CA ILE A 97 7.27 12.43 16.15
C ILE A 97 6.81 10.98 16.37
N GLU A 98 5.65 10.61 15.82
CA GLU A 98 5.10 9.25 15.90
C GLU A 98 6.03 8.23 15.22
N GLN A 99 6.60 8.57 14.06
CA GLN A 99 7.59 7.75 13.37
C GLN A 99 8.83 7.50 14.25
N ALA A 100 9.35 8.55 14.90
CA ALA A 100 10.50 8.43 15.78
C ALA A 100 10.19 7.61 17.05
N GLN A 101 8.99 7.71 17.60
CA GLN A 101 8.57 6.90 18.74
C GLN A 101 8.40 5.43 18.37
N LEU A 102 7.73 5.15 17.23
CA LEU A 102 7.55 3.80 16.69
C LEU A 102 8.89 3.08 16.53
N LEU A 103 9.88 3.79 15.98
CA LEU A 103 11.19 3.24 15.62
C LEU A 103 12.29 3.46 16.68
N ALA A 104 11.94 3.99 17.85
CA ALA A 104 12.92 4.34 18.88
C ALA A 104 13.79 3.17 19.34
N SER A 105 13.20 1.97 19.47
CA SER A 105 13.90 0.73 19.84
C SER A 105 14.91 0.26 18.79
N TRP A 106 14.80 0.76 17.56
CA TRP A 106 15.70 0.50 16.45
C TRP A 106 16.76 1.59 16.27
N GLY A 107 16.83 2.55 17.20
CA GLY A 107 17.80 3.65 17.15
C GLY A 107 17.44 4.76 16.18
N ILE A 108 16.31 4.66 15.47
CA ILE A 108 15.86 5.68 14.52
C ILE A 108 15.09 6.76 15.29
N ARG A 109 15.73 7.90 15.50
CA ARG A 109 15.16 9.10 16.12
C ARG A 109 14.83 10.15 15.06
N ALA A 110 14.12 11.21 15.42
CA ALA A 110 13.78 12.31 14.51
C ALA A 110 15.01 12.89 13.76
N SER A 111 16.16 13.00 14.44
CA SER A 111 17.41 13.45 13.82
C SER A 111 18.01 12.48 12.80
N VAL A 112 17.70 11.19 12.91
CA VAL A 112 18.07 10.16 11.93
C VAL A 112 17.12 10.25 10.74
N LEU A 113 15.81 10.31 10.99
CA LEU A 113 14.76 10.41 9.96
C LEU A 113 14.94 11.64 9.05
N ALA A 114 15.54 12.72 9.55
CA ALA A 114 15.86 13.91 8.76
C ALA A 114 16.98 13.68 7.72
N SER A 115 17.64 12.52 7.72
CA SER A 115 18.75 12.19 6.82
C SER A 115 18.54 10.81 6.18
N GLN A 116 18.47 10.80 4.85
CA GLN A 116 18.33 9.57 4.06
C GLN A 116 19.44 8.56 4.37
N ASP A 117 20.71 8.97 4.27
CA ASP A 117 21.85 8.09 4.50
C ASP A 117 21.83 7.44 5.89
N ARG A 118 21.60 8.26 6.94
CA ARG A 118 21.53 7.76 8.32
C ARG A 118 20.36 6.83 8.56
N THR A 119 19.25 7.06 7.88
CA THR A 119 18.07 6.18 7.97
C THR A 119 18.39 4.85 7.31
N LEU A 120 18.98 4.86 6.12
CA LEU A 120 19.36 3.66 5.38
C LEU A 120 20.36 2.79 6.14
N ASP A 121 21.34 3.39 6.84
CA ASP A 121 22.29 2.66 7.68
C ASP A 121 21.61 1.80 8.77
N LEU A 122 20.39 2.18 9.19
CA LEU A 122 19.62 1.49 10.21
C LEU A 122 18.50 0.58 9.67
N LEU A 123 18.16 0.68 8.38
CA LEU A 123 17.16 -0.17 7.71
C LEU A 123 17.71 -1.57 7.41
N ASN A 124 17.98 -2.32 8.47
CA ASN A 124 18.45 -3.71 8.39
C ASN A 124 17.31 -4.71 8.18
N LYS A 125 17.65 -5.93 7.78
CA LYS A 125 16.69 -7.01 7.49
C LYS A 125 15.69 -7.28 8.64
N PRO A 126 16.10 -7.39 9.92
CA PRO A 126 15.15 -7.54 11.02
C PRO A 126 14.13 -6.41 11.12
N LEU A 127 14.56 -5.15 10.96
CA LEU A 127 13.64 -4.01 10.97
C LEU A 127 12.67 -4.06 9.79
N LEU A 128 13.15 -4.36 8.58
CA LEU A 128 12.29 -4.48 7.40
C LEU A 128 11.24 -5.59 7.54
N GLN A 129 11.60 -6.72 8.16
CA GLN A 129 10.65 -7.79 8.48
C GLN A 129 9.63 -7.35 9.54
N GLN A 130 10.05 -6.56 10.52
CA GLN A 130 9.15 -6.02 11.54
C GLN A 130 8.15 -5.02 10.93
N LEU A 131 8.61 -4.13 10.05
CA LEU A 131 7.76 -3.19 9.31
C LEU A 131 6.75 -3.95 8.43
N SER A 132 7.23 -4.95 7.69
CA SER A 132 6.38 -5.84 6.89
C SER A 132 5.29 -6.50 7.73
N THR A 133 5.63 -6.95 8.94
CA THR A 133 4.67 -7.57 9.88
C THR A 133 3.67 -6.57 10.45
N TRP A 134 4.11 -5.39 10.87
CA TRP A 134 3.23 -4.36 11.42
C TRP A 134 2.24 -3.88 10.37
N PHE A 135 2.73 -3.52 9.18
CA PHE A 135 1.92 -2.86 8.16
C PHE A 135 1.31 -3.83 7.12
N ASP A 136 1.50 -5.15 7.29
CA ASP A 136 1.00 -6.22 6.41
C ASP A 136 1.40 -6.03 4.93
N VAL A 137 2.63 -5.54 4.71
CA VAL A 137 3.24 -5.34 3.38
C VAL A 137 4.29 -6.41 3.08
N ASP A 138 4.52 -6.73 1.81
CA ASP A 138 5.56 -7.63 1.36
C ASP A 138 6.96 -7.01 1.62
N VAL A 139 7.83 -7.76 2.29
CA VAL A 139 9.21 -7.33 2.52
C VAL A 139 9.99 -7.18 1.21
N ASN A 140 9.67 -7.97 0.17
CA ASN A 140 10.30 -7.83 -1.14
C ASN A 140 9.87 -6.53 -1.81
N TRP A 141 8.68 -6.01 -1.51
CA TRP A 141 8.32 -4.66 -1.90
C TRP A 141 9.17 -3.64 -1.16
N LEU A 142 9.38 -3.72 0.16
CA LEU A 142 10.28 -2.78 0.82
C LEU A 142 11.70 -2.79 0.21
N LEU A 143 12.20 -3.96 -0.18
CA LEU A 143 13.52 -4.14 -0.79
C LEU A 143 13.61 -3.72 -2.26
N GLY A 144 12.52 -3.30 -2.90
CA GLY A 144 12.51 -2.96 -4.32
C GLY A 144 12.35 -4.14 -5.29
N ASN A 145 12.28 -5.37 -4.80
CA ASN A 145 12.24 -6.60 -5.60
C ASN A 145 10.83 -6.98 -6.12
N SER A 146 9.79 -6.42 -5.51
CA SER A 146 8.38 -6.63 -5.91
C SER A 146 7.72 -5.29 -6.25
N SER A 147 6.86 -5.26 -7.25
CA SER A 147 6.05 -4.07 -7.58
C SER A 147 4.79 -3.94 -6.71
N TYR A 148 4.45 -4.97 -5.93
CA TYR A 148 3.20 -5.06 -5.19
C TYR A 148 3.43 -4.92 -3.69
N PRO A 149 2.94 -3.85 -3.05
CA PRO A 149 3.00 -3.68 -1.60
C PRO A 149 2.44 -4.84 -0.79
N VAL A 150 1.44 -5.55 -1.29
CA VAL A 150 0.83 -6.68 -0.58
C VAL A 150 0.94 -7.92 -1.45
N ASP A 151 1.45 -9.01 -0.88
CA ASP A 151 1.43 -10.32 -1.54
C ASP A 151 0.03 -10.93 -1.40
N MET A 152 -0.76 -10.80 -2.47
CA MET A 152 -2.10 -11.38 -2.54
C MET A 152 -2.09 -12.88 -2.87
N ALA A 153 -0.93 -13.44 -3.24
CA ALA A 153 -0.75 -14.84 -3.59
C ALA A 153 -0.16 -15.69 -2.44
N ASP A 154 -0.06 -15.14 -1.22
CA ASP A 154 0.49 -15.81 -0.04
C ASP A 154 -0.35 -17.01 0.49
N GLY A 155 -1.51 -17.26 -0.11
CA GLY A 155 -2.44 -18.32 0.27
C GLY A 155 -3.22 -18.07 1.58
N GLN A 156 -3.06 -16.89 2.18
CA GLN A 156 -3.67 -16.48 3.45
C GLN A 156 -4.71 -15.35 3.28
N ARG A 157 -5.04 -14.99 2.04
CA ARG A 157 -5.98 -13.89 1.71
C ARG A 157 -7.43 -14.32 1.55
N ASP A 158 -7.73 -15.62 1.52
CA ASP A 158 -9.11 -16.10 1.52
C ASP A 158 -9.72 -16.01 2.93
N TRP A 159 -10.54 -14.99 3.18
CA TRP A 159 -11.10 -14.77 4.51
C TRP A 159 -12.19 -15.79 4.89
N ALA A 160 -12.86 -16.42 3.91
CA ALA A 160 -13.86 -17.44 4.22
C ALA A 160 -13.16 -18.69 4.79
N VAL A 161 -12.11 -19.17 4.13
CA VAL A 161 -11.27 -20.26 4.62
C VAL A 161 -10.57 -19.89 5.93
N GLN A 162 -10.09 -18.65 6.06
CA GLN A 162 -9.35 -18.19 7.25
C GLN A 162 -10.23 -17.77 8.43
N THR A 163 -11.57 -17.88 8.33
CA THR A 163 -12.48 -17.43 9.38
C THR A 163 -12.20 -18.06 10.76
N PRO A 164 -11.94 -19.37 10.91
CA PRO A 164 -11.59 -19.96 12.21
C PRO A 164 -10.33 -19.33 12.83
N SER A 165 -9.28 -19.15 12.03
CA SER A 165 -8.02 -18.52 12.45
C SER A 165 -8.22 -17.04 12.80
N LEU A 166 -9.03 -16.33 12.03
CA LEU A 166 -9.38 -14.93 12.27
C LEU A 166 -10.16 -14.77 13.58
N LEU A 167 -11.15 -15.62 13.85
CA LEU A 167 -11.90 -15.64 15.11
C LEU A 167 -10.99 -15.89 16.31
N CYS A 168 -10.00 -16.79 16.18
CA CYS A 168 -9.02 -17.02 17.24
C CYS A 168 -8.16 -15.77 17.47
N ARG A 169 -7.63 -15.18 16.39
CA ARG A 169 -6.81 -13.96 16.45
C ARG A 169 -7.56 -12.79 17.08
N LEU A 170 -8.83 -12.57 16.72
CA LEU A 170 -9.64 -11.46 17.24
C LEU A 170 -9.76 -11.47 18.77
N GLN A 171 -9.66 -12.64 19.43
CA GLN A 171 -9.73 -12.76 20.88
C GLN A 171 -8.46 -12.21 21.58
N SER A 172 -7.32 -12.22 20.90
CA SER A 172 -6.04 -11.76 21.45
C SER A 172 -5.65 -10.34 21.02
N ILE A 173 -6.39 -9.72 20.10
CA ILE A 173 -6.09 -8.35 19.65
C ILE A 173 -6.29 -7.37 20.79
N GLN A 174 -5.21 -6.64 21.09
CA GLN A 174 -5.25 -5.45 21.94
C GLN A 174 -5.33 -4.23 21.03
N SER A 175 -6.37 -3.41 21.19
CA SER A 175 -6.62 -2.25 20.33
C SER A 175 -7.11 -1.06 21.15
N VAL A 176 -6.56 0.11 20.84
CA VAL A 176 -7.04 1.40 21.32
C VAL A 176 -8.29 1.78 20.54
N GLY A 177 -9.44 1.45 21.12
CA GLY A 177 -10.75 1.57 20.48
C GLY A 177 -11.16 0.29 19.75
N PRO A 178 -12.31 0.31 19.07
CA PRO A 178 -12.88 -0.89 18.49
C PRO A 178 -12.02 -1.44 17.35
N VAL A 179 -11.95 -2.77 17.27
CA VAL A 179 -11.47 -3.48 16.09
C VAL A 179 -12.55 -3.35 15.01
N GLU A 180 -12.16 -3.04 13.79
CA GLU A 180 -13.09 -2.87 12.67
C GLU A 180 -12.99 -4.03 11.69
N LEU A 181 -14.15 -4.62 11.38
CA LEU A 181 -14.35 -5.55 10.27
C LEU A 181 -15.03 -4.77 9.14
N MET A 182 -14.24 -4.44 8.13
CA MET A 182 -14.64 -3.57 7.03
C MET A 182 -14.88 -4.43 5.79
N PHE A 183 -16.15 -4.74 5.51
CA PHE A 183 -16.52 -5.45 4.29
C PHE A 183 -16.56 -4.46 3.13
N PHE A 184 -16.00 -4.83 1.98
CA PHE A 184 -15.92 -3.93 0.84
C PHE A 184 -16.22 -4.63 -0.48
N TRP A 185 -16.74 -3.87 -1.45
CA TRP A 185 -17.02 -4.37 -2.79
C TRP A 185 -16.99 -3.24 -3.82
N GLN A 186 -17.05 -3.62 -5.09
CA GLN A 186 -17.15 -2.65 -6.17
C GLN A 186 -18.49 -1.90 -6.12
N GLN A 187 -18.46 -0.58 -6.28
CA GLN A 187 -19.67 0.25 -6.42
C GLN A 187 -20.63 -0.33 -7.45
N GLY A 188 -21.90 -0.48 -7.05
CA GLY A 188 -22.94 -1.13 -7.85
C GLY A 188 -24.21 -1.37 -7.02
N ARG A 189 -25.25 -1.94 -7.67
CA ARG A 189 -26.55 -2.18 -7.02
C ARG A 189 -26.54 -3.31 -5.98
N LYS A 190 -25.70 -4.34 -6.18
CA LYS A 190 -25.55 -5.50 -5.28
C LYS A 190 -24.09 -5.98 -5.28
N PRO A 191 -23.56 -6.49 -4.16
CA PRO A 191 -22.24 -7.09 -4.13
C PRO A 191 -22.24 -8.39 -4.95
N GLN A 192 -21.33 -8.46 -5.93
CA GLN A 192 -21.00 -9.72 -6.63
C GLN A 192 -19.85 -10.42 -5.91
N SER A 193 -18.80 -9.67 -5.59
CA SER A 193 -17.71 -10.12 -4.73
C SER A 193 -17.59 -9.23 -3.50
N VAL A 194 -17.17 -9.80 -2.37
CA VAL A 194 -16.99 -9.12 -1.09
C VAL A 194 -15.60 -9.41 -0.55
N GLY A 195 -14.81 -8.35 -0.37
CA GLY A 195 -13.55 -8.39 0.36
C GLY A 195 -13.74 -8.03 1.83
N LEU A 196 -12.73 -8.34 2.63
CA LEU A 196 -12.68 -8.03 4.04
C LEU A 196 -11.38 -7.29 4.36
N CYS A 197 -11.48 -6.21 5.12
CA CYS A 197 -10.33 -5.58 5.75
C CYS A 197 -10.51 -5.61 7.27
N LEU A 198 -9.48 -6.10 7.96
CA LEU A 198 -9.37 -6.02 9.41
C LEU A 198 -8.55 -4.78 9.76
N ARG A 199 -9.10 -3.88 10.57
CA ARG A 199 -8.40 -2.70 11.07
C ARG A 199 -8.42 -2.65 12.59
N TYR A 200 -7.27 -2.38 13.20
CA TYR A 200 -7.13 -2.25 14.65
C TYR A 200 -5.96 -1.33 15.00
N ARG A 201 -5.91 -0.85 16.24
CA ARG A 201 -4.92 0.13 16.69
C ARG A 201 -4.16 -0.33 17.93
N PRO A 202 -3.18 -1.24 17.80
CA PRO A 202 -2.37 -1.65 18.94
C PRO A 202 -1.46 -0.50 19.41
N LEU A 203 -1.04 -0.57 20.67
CA LEU A 203 0.03 0.28 21.18
C LEU A 203 1.37 -0.34 20.80
N ILE A 204 2.13 0.34 19.94
CA ILE A 204 3.49 -0.05 19.56
C ILE A 204 4.42 1.07 20.02
N SER A 205 5.39 0.73 20.85
CA SER A 205 6.31 1.71 21.45
C SER A 205 5.59 2.87 22.17
N GLY A 206 4.40 2.61 22.73
CA GLY A 206 3.57 3.60 23.43
C GLY A 206 2.60 4.39 22.54
N GLU A 207 2.69 4.26 21.21
CA GLU A 207 1.83 4.98 20.26
C GLU A 207 0.76 4.07 19.65
N PRO A 208 -0.50 4.54 19.51
CA PRO A 208 -1.57 3.77 18.86
C PRO A 208 -1.43 3.83 17.33
N ILE A 209 -0.96 2.76 16.71
CA ILE A 209 -0.71 2.72 15.26
C ILE A 209 -1.86 2.05 14.52
N GLY A 210 -2.37 2.67 13.44
CA GLY A 210 -3.39 2.08 12.58
C GLY A 210 -2.84 0.95 11.71
N LEU A 211 -3.19 -0.30 12.04
CA LEU A 211 -2.82 -1.47 11.25
C LEU A 211 -4.02 -1.98 10.46
N LEU A 212 -3.77 -2.37 9.22
CA LEU A 212 -4.77 -2.90 8.30
C LEU A 212 -4.26 -4.20 7.70
N ARG A 213 -5.15 -5.20 7.63
CA ARG A 213 -4.92 -6.43 6.85
C ARG A 213 -6.06 -6.61 5.86
N VAL A 214 -5.73 -6.72 4.58
CA VAL A 214 -6.71 -6.92 3.52
C VAL A 214 -6.76 -8.39 3.12
N TYR A 215 -7.99 -8.85 2.89
CA TYR A 215 -8.32 -10.16 2.36
C TYR A 215 -9.01 -10.00 1.01
N GLN A 216 -8.84 -10.99 0.14
CA GLN A 216 -9.30 -10.93 -1.25
C GLN A 216 -10.83 -10.83 -1.36
N ALA A 217 -11.32 -10.24 -2.44
CA ALA A 217 -12.74 -10.25 -2.75
C ALA A 217 -13.19 -11.65 -3.19
N LEU A 218 -14.16 -12.24 -2.47
CA LEU A 218 -14.70 -13.58 -2.75
C LEU A 218 -16.12 -13.47 -3.31
N ASP A 219 -16.54 -14.45 -4.12
CA ASP A 219 -17.90 -14.48 -4.67
C ASP A 219 -18.95 -14.54 -3.54
N TRP A 220 -19.86 -13.56 -3.53
CA TRP A 220 -20.91 -13.48 -2.53
C TRP A 220 -21.97 -14.59 -2.68
N GLN A 221 -22.08 -15.21 -3.85
CA GLN A 221 -22.99 -16.34 -4.07
C GLN A 221 -22.46 -17.65 -3.46
N ASP A 222 -21.19 -17.71 -3.05
CA ASP A 222 -20.64 -18.86 -2.36
C ASP A 222 -21.21 -18.99 -0.94
N GLU A 223 -21.79 -20.14 -0.63
CA GLU A 223 -22.35 -20.44 0.69
C GLU A 223 -21.31 -20.34 1.80
N GLN A 224 -20.05 -20.73 1.56
CA GLN A 224 -18.98 -20.65 2.55
C GLN A 224 -18.69 -19.18 2.91
N VAL A 225 -18.70 -18.30 1.92
CA VAL A 225 -18.49 -16.85 2.09
C VAL A 225 -19.62 -16.25 2.92
N GLN A 226 -20.87 -16.62 2.64
CA GLN A 226 -22.02 -16.17 3.43
C GLN A 226 -22.01 -16.73 4.86
N GLN A 227 -21.60 -17.98 5.05
CA GLN A 227 -21.45 -18.59 6.38
C GLN A 227 -20.35 -17.89 7.19
N ALA A 228 -19.19 -17.67 6.59
CA ALA A 228 -18.07 -16.93 7.19
C ALA A 228 -18.49 -15.51 7.60
N TYR A 229 -19.18 -14.79 6.71
CA TYR A 229 -19.73 -13.48 7.00
C TYR A 229 -20.67 -13.51 8.21
N ASN A 230 -21.58 -14.49 8.27
CA ASN A 230 -22.52 -14.63 9.37
C ASN A 230 -21.81 -14.94 10.71
N GLN A 231 -20.74 -15.74 10.69
CA GLN A 231 -19.92 -16.00 11.88
C GLN A 231 -19.24 -14.72 12.38
N LEU A 232 -18.60 -13.97 11.49
CA LEU A 232 -17.96 -12.69 11.81
C LEU A 232 -18.99 -11.63 12.26
N ARG A 233 -20.19 -11.64 11.71
CA ARG A 233 -21.27 -10.74 12.12
C ARG A 233 -21.76 -11.00 13.54
N ARG A 234 -21.83 -12.26 13.96
CA ARG A 234 -22.30 -12.64 15.31
C ARG A 234 -21.43 -12.12 16.44
N ILE A 235 -20.13 -11.90 16.18
CA ILE A 235 -19.19 -11.40 17.19
C ILE A 235 -19.12 -9.87 17.26
N THR A 236 -19.82 -9.16 16.35
CA THR A 236 -19.82 -7.70 16.33
C THR A 236 -20.73 -7.13 17.40
N CYS A 237 -20.19 -6.26 18.25
CA CYS A 237 -20.95 -5.59 19.30
C CYS A 237 -21.28 -4.13 18.96
N ILE A 238 -20.68 -3.55 17.91
CA ILE A 238 -21.00 -2.19 17.45
C ILE A 238 -21.55 -2.29 16.03
N THR A 239 -22.78 -1.80 15.85
CA THR A 239 -23.45 -1.77 14.54
C THR A 239 -22.78 -0.74 13.62
N PRO A 240 -23.03 -0.82 12.30
CA PRO A 240 -22.56 0.20 11.35
C PRO A 240 -23.00 1.62 11.73
N GLY A 241 -24.19 1.78 12.32
CA GLY A 241 -24.70 3.07 12.82
C GLY A 241 -24.12 3.52 14.17
N GLY A 242 -23.17 2.78 14.75
CA GLY A 242 -22.50 3.12 16.00
C GLY A 242 -23.21 2.65 17.28
N TYR A 243 -24.34 1.97 17.18
CA TYR A 243 -25.06 1.43 18.34
C TYR A 243 -24.30 0.26 18.95
N THR A 244 -24.14 0.29 20.28
CA THR A 244 -23.47 -0.79 21.04
C THR A 244 -24.52 -1.79 21.53
N LYS A 245 -24.33 -3.06 21.16
CA LYS A 245 -25.05 -4.22 21.68
C LYS A 245 -24.32 -4.76 22.91
N ASP A 246 -24.96 -5.70 23.60
CA ASP A 246 -24.30 -6.46 24.68
C ASP A 246 -22.95 -7.02 24.19
N LYS A 247 -21.92 -6.82 25.02
CA LYS A 247 -20.57 -7.27 24.68
C LYS A 247 -20.56 -8.79 24.61
N VAL A 248 -19.95 -9.32 23.56
CA VAL A 248 -19.55 -10.73 23.53
C VAL A 248 -18.27 -10.84 24.34
N GLU A 249 -18.35 -11.35 25.57
CA GLU A 249 -17.25 -11.33 26.58
C GLU A 249 -15.90 -11.84 26.04
N LYS A 250 -15.93 -12.73 25.05
CA LYS A 250 -14.74 -13.35 24.46
C LYS A 250 -13.95 -12.41 23.52
N TYR A 251 -14.53 -11.32 23.05
CA TYR A 251 -13.94 -10.47 22.01
C TYR A 251 -13.77 -9.02 22.49
N PRO A 252 -12.77 -8.29 21.98
CA PRO A 252 -12.72 -6.84 22.15
C PRO A 252 -13.96 -6.19 21.52
N PRO A 253 -14.20 -4.89 21.73
CA PRO A 253 -15.24 -4.19 20.99
C PRO A 253 -15.01 -4.30 19.48
N ILE A 254 -15.90 -4.98 18.76
CA ILE A 254 -15.80 -5.15 17.31
C ILE A 254 -16.91 -4.35 16.63
N ARG A 255 -16.51 -3.47 15.71
CA ARG A 255 -17.38 -2.68 14.85
C ARG A 255 -17.39 -3.25 13.44
N MET A 256 -18.58 -3.43 12.88
CA MET A 256 -18.74 -3.75 11.47
C MET A 256 -18.95 -2.49 10.64
N ARG A 257 -18.26 -2.37 9.50
CA ARG A 257 -18.42 -1.28 8.53
C ARG A 257 -18.50 -1.83 7.12
N TYR A 258 -19.06 -1.04 6.22
CA TYR A 258 -19.22 -1.40 4.82
C TYR A 258 -18.71 -0.28 3.91
N PHE A 259 -17.92 -0.65 2.91
CA PHE A 259 -17.33 0.29 1.96
C PHE A 259 -17.64 -0.11 0.52
N THR A 260 -17.77 0.89 -0.34
CA THR A 260 -17.83 0.66 -1.78
C THR A 260 -16.71 1.40 -2.48
N PHE A 261 -16.05 0.72 -3.39
CA PHE A 261 -14.90 1.25 -4.11
C PHE A 261 -15.12 1.27 -5.61
N SER A 262 -14.45 2.18 -6.30
CA SER A 262 -14.40 2.16 -7.76
C SER A 262 -13.74 0.87 -8.28
N ALA A 263 -14.01 0.48 -9.52
CA ALA A 263 -13.37 -0.68 -10.15
C ALA A 263 -11.84 -0.61 -10.10
N ARG A 264 -11.25 0.59 -10.28
CA ARG A 264 -9.79 0.79 -10.20
C ARG A 264 -9.25 0.53 -8.79
N GLN A 265 -9.97 0.95 -7.75
CA GLN A 265 -9.57 0.70 -6.36
C GLN A 265 -9.70 -0.78 -6.00
N MET A 266 -10.77 -1.44 -6.46
CA MET A 266 -10.94 -2.89 -6.30
C MET A 266 -9.80 -3.66 -6.95
N GLN A 267 -9.50 -3.36 -8.21
CA GLN A 267 -8.39 -3.97 -8.93
C GLN A 267 -7.03 -3.74 -8.25
N ALA A 268 -6.81 -2.55 -7.68
CA ALA A 268 -5.57 -2.26 -6.95
C ALA A 268 -5.46 -3.08 -5.65
N LEU A 269 -6.57 -3.27 -4.92
CA LEU A 269 -6.61 -4.12 -3.72
C LEU A 269 -6.43 -5.60 -4.07
N ASP A 270 -7.15 -6.10 -5.08
CA ASP A 270 -7.11 -7.51 -5.49
C ASP A 270 -5.72 -7.93 -5.99
N ASN A 271 -5.02 -7.03 -6.67
CA ASN A 271 -3.64 -7.29 -7.14
C ASN A 271 -2.58 -6.96 -6.08
N GLY A 272 -2.95 -6.40 -4.92
CA GLY A 272 -1.98 -5.95 -3.92
C GLY A 272 -1.10 -4.78 -4.38
N ALA A 273 -1.56 -4.00 -5.35
CA ALA A 273 -0.81 -2.92 -6.01
C ALA A 273 -0.84 -1.58 -5.24
N VAL A 274 -1.35 -1.58 -4.01
CA VAL A 274 -1.56 -0.38 -3.20
C VAL A 274 -1.42 -0.71 -1.71
N ILE A 275 -0.88 0.22 -0.93
CA ILE A 275 -0.91 0.12 0.53
C ILE A 275 -2.36 0.34 0.99
N PRO A 276 -2.98 -0.60 1.72
CA PRO A 276 -4.41 -0.53 2.05
C PRO A 276 -4.85 0.79 2.71
N ALA A 277 -4.03 1.34 3.62
CA ALA A 277 -4.32 2.60 4.32
C ALA A 277 -4.65 3.75 3.34
N MET A 278 -3.99 3.81 2.18
CA MET A 278 -4.22 4.84 1.16
C MET A 278 -5.64 4.84 0.59
N ILE A 279 -6.33 3.70 0.61
CA ILE A 279 -7.71 3.56 0.13
C ILE A 279 -8.71 3.69 1.29
N PHE A 280 -8.45 3.01 2.40
CA PHE A 280 -9.42 2.91 3.49
C PHE A 280 -9.55 4.21 4.30
N ASP A 281 -8.44 4.91 4.56
CA ASP A 281 -8.45 6.14 5.36
C ASP A 281 -8.90 7.37 4.55
N LYS A 282 -8.89 7.28 3.21
CA LYS A 282 -9.36 8.32 2.28
C LYS A 282 -10.60 7.87 1.48
N SER A 283 -11.38 6.95 2.02
CA SER A 283 -12.56 6.42 1.35
C SER A 283 -13.63 7.51 1.11
N LYS A 284 -14.31 7.46 -0.04
CA LYS A 284 -15.32 8.47 -0.45
C LYS A 284 -16.63 8.41 0.35
N GLY A 285 -16.77 7.48 1.31
CA GLY A 285 -17.94 7.33 2.18
C GLY A 285 -18.22 5.87 2.58
N GLU A 286 -19.00 5.69 3.65
CA GLU A 286 -19.51 4.39 4.12
C GLU A 286 -20.86 4.04 3.46
N TYR A 287 -21.07 2.76 3.14
CA TYR A 287 -22.33 2.25 2.57
C TYR A 287 -23.29 1.77 3.69
N PRO A 288 -24.62 1.96 3.58
CA PRO A 288 -25.57 1.64 4.65
C PRO A 288 -25.68 0.15 5.03
N GLY A 289 -25.07 -0.76 4.26
CA GLY A 289 -24.89 -2.17 4.59
C GLY A 289 -25.45 -3.13 3.54
N ILE A 290 -24.96 -4.37 3.52
CA ILE A 290 -25.41 -5.41 2.59
C ILE A 290 -26.87 -5.78 2.95
N PRO A 291 -27.83 -5.75 1.99
CA PRO A 291 -29.22 -6.18 2.23
C PRO A 291 -29.33 -7.61 2.76
#